data_AF-A0A2P8W1T4-F1
#
_entry.id   AF-A0A2P8W1T4-F1
#
_cell.length_a   1.000
_cell.length_b   1.000
_cell.length_c   1.000
_cell.angle_alpha   90.00
_cell.angle_beta   90.00
_cell.angle_gamma   90.00
#
_symmetry.space_group_name_H-M   'P 1'
#
loop_
_entity.id
_entity.type
_entity.pdbx_description
1 polymer ?
#
loop_
_entity_poly.entity_id
_entity_poly.type
_entity_poly.pdbx_seq_one_letter_code
_entity_poly.pdbx_strand_id
1 'polypeptide(L)'
;MHQSGGGVTLATAKPFIAGGLMLAIGLLAIDGQGLERWITAARPQTAPGCEKIVESSSQLSREQLAQLLVVPERDPKENVRKIVAEPYCSLPQLQVRSGVVSEREAYPMAWDPSVQLVILYENDEYAGYRFRFQ
;
A
#
# COMPACT_ATOMS: atom_id res chain seq x y z
N MET A 1 62.53 -39.03 -13.07
CA MET A 1 62.47 -39.71 -11.77
C MET A 1 62.07 -38.69 -10.72
N HIS A 2 60.84 -38.75 -10.21
CA HIS A 2 60.44 -38.21 -8.90
C HIS A 2 59.07 -38.83 -8.58
N GLN A 3 59.07 -39.70 -7.57
CA GLN A 3 57.89 -40.34 -7.00
C GLN A 3 58.05 -40.23 -5.47
N SER A 4 56.93 -40.38 -4.77
CA SER A 4 56.75 -40.33 -3.32
C SER A 4 56.28 -38.96 -2.84
N GLY A 5 55.07 -38.77 -2.33
CA GLY A 5 54.26 -39.72 -1.55
C GLY A 5 53.93 -39.04 -0.22
N GLY A 6 53.06 -38.03 -0.26
CA GLY A 6 52.64 -37.28 0.93
C GLY A 6 51.31 -37.81 1.45
N GLY A 7 51.34 -38.46 2.61
CA GLY A 7 50.16 -39.02 3.28
C GLY A 7 49.13 -37.95 3.64
N VAL A 8 47.87 -38.30 3.45
CA VAL A 8 46.70 -37.52 3.88
C VAL A 8 46.53 -37.72 5.38
N THR A 9 46.83 -36.70 6.18
CA THR A 9 46.46 -36.67 7.60
C THR A 9 45.18 -35.86 7.74
N LEU A 10 44.12 -36.52 8.20
CA LEU A 10 42.78 -35.99 8.44
C LEU A 10 42.82 -34.67 9.23
N ALA A 11 42.32 -33.60 8.62
CA ALA A 11 42.10 -32.33 9.28
C ALA A 11 41.08 -32.52 10.42
N THR A 12 41.49 -32.17 11.63
CA THR A 12 40.64 -32.08 12.82
C THR A 12 39.55 -31.04 12.58
N ALA A 13 38.33 -31.48 12.29
CA ALA A 13 37.16 -30.61 12.24
C ALA A 13 36.83 -30.15 13.67
N LYS A 14 37.17 -28.90 13.99
CA LYS A 14 36.72 -28.21 15.22
C LYS A 14 35.21 -27.92 15.12
N PRO A 15 34.46 -28.01 16.23
CA PRO A 15 33.00 -28.01 16.22
C PRO A 15 32.47 -26.58 15.99
N PHE A 16 32.04 -26.28 14.77
CA PHE A 16 31.21 -25.09 14.48
C PHE A 16 29.74 -25.31 14.86
N ILE A 17 29.46 -26.06 15.93
CA ILE A 17 28.10 -26.37 16.39
C ILE A 17 27.66 -25.43 17.54
N ALA A 18 28.58 -24.67 18.14
CA ALA A 18 28.25 -23.78 19.27
C ALA A 18 27.61 -22.44 18.87
N GLY A 19 27.67 -22.02 17.59
CA GLY A 19 27.11 -20.73 17.14
C GLY A 19 25.61 -20.77 16.79
N GLY A 20 25.13 -21.91 16.27
CA GLY A 20 23.74 -22.04 15.80
C GLY A 20 22.71 -22.09 16.93
N LEU A 21 23.09 -22.64 18.09
CA LEU A 21 22.16 -22.84 19.21
C LEU A 21 21.75 -21.52 19.88
N MET A 22 22.65 -20.53 19.95
CA MET A 22 22.34 -19.22 20.53
C MET A 22 21.38 -18.39 19.66
N LEU A 23 21.46 -18.52 18.32
CA LEU A 23 20.51 -17.91 17.39
C LEU A 23 19.11 -18.51 17.54
N ALA A 24 19.00 -19.82 17.74
CA ALA A 24 17.72 -20.50 17.95
C ALA A 24 17.04 -20.10 19.28
N ILE A 25 17.81 -19.93 20.36
CA ILE A 25 17.28 -19.46 21.65
C ILE A 25 16.86 -17.98 21.56
N GLY A 26 17.64 -17.15 20.87
CA GLY A 26 17.29 -15.74 20.63
C GLY A 26 15.99 -15.57 19.85
N LEU A 27 15.73 -16.42 18.85
CA LEU A 27 14.48 -16.44 18.09
C LEU A 27 13.29 -16.95 18.93
N LEU A 28 13.50 -17.88 19.87
CA LEU A 28 12.46 -18.37 20.78
C LEU A 28 12.09 -17.37 21.88
N ALA A 29 12.98 -16.43 22.22
CA ALA A 29 12.72 -15.35 23.18
C ALA A 29 11.91 -14.19 22.58
N ILE A 30 11.75 -14.16 21.24
CA ILE A 30 10.84 -13.23 20.58
C ILE A 30 9.43 -13.81 20.75
N ASP A 31 8.67 -13.23 21.67
CA ASP A 31 7.23 -13.47 21.79
C ASP A 31 6.59 -13.35 20.40
N GLY A 32 5.76 -14.31 20.01
CA GLY A 32 5.14 -14.36 18.67
C GLY A 32 4.46 -13.06 18.29
N GLN A 33 3.99 -12.30 19.28
CA GLN A 33 3.40 -10.96 19.11
C GLN A 33 4.40 -9.92 18.53
N GLY A 34 5.68 -9.99 18.89
CA GLY A 34 6.72 -9.06 18.42
C GLY A 34 7.09 -9.30 16.95
N LEU A 35 7.15 -10.57 16.55
CA LEU A 35 7.41 -10.97 15.16
C LEU A 35 6.20 -10.64 14.26
N GLU A 36 4.97 -10.89 14.72
CA GLU A 36 3.76 -10.49 13.98
C GLU A 36 3.69 -8.97 13.75
N ARG A 37 4.08 -8.16 14.74
CA ARG A 37 4.15 -6.69 14.59
C ARG A 37 5.20 -6.25 13.56
N TRP A 38 6.35 -6.91 13.49
CA TRP A 38 7.37 -6.64 12.46
C TRP A 38 6.94 -7.08 11.06
N ILE A 39 6.27 -8.23 10.93
CA ILE A 39 5.76 -8.74 9.64
C ILE A 39 4.57 -7.91 9.15
N THR A 40 3.70 -7.45 10.04
CA THR A 40 2.57 -6.56 9.68
C THR A 40 3.01 -5.13 9.39
N ALA A 41 4.07 -4.62 10.04
CA ALA A 41 4.67 -3.34 9.68
C ALA A 41 5.25 -3.31 8.25
N ALA A 42 5.63 -4.48 7.71
CA ALA A 42 6.14 -4.62 6.35
C ALA A 42 5.05 -4.84 5.29
N ARG A 43 3.78 -5.07 5.68
CA ARG A 43 2.67 -5.02 4.73
C ARG A 43 2.40 -3.56 4.40
N PRO A 44 2.35 -3.15 3.11
CA PRO A 44 1.82 -1.83 2.79
C PRO A 44 0.44 -1.77 3.42
N GLN A 45 0.26 -0.88 4.40
CA GLN A 45 -1.03 -0.64 5.01
C GLN A 45 -1.89 -0.06 3.90
N THR A 46 -2.63 -0.92 3.19
CA THR A 46 -3.71 -0.45 2.33
C THR A 46 -4.64 0.28 3.29
N ALA A 47 -4.74 1.60 3.15
CA ALA A 47 -5.68 2.35 3.97
C ALA A 47 -7.06 1.67 3.85
N PRO A 48 -7.84 1.57 4.94
CA PRO A 48 -9.05 0.77 4.96
C PRO A 48 -9.93 0.98 3.73
N GLY A 49 -10.15 -0.09 2.96
CA GLY A 49 -11.00 -0.07 1.76
C GLY A 49 -10.33 0.42 0.46
N CYS A 50 -9.01 0.66 0.44
CA CYS A 50 -8.26 0.86 -0.81
C CYS A 50 -7.99 -0.48 -1.50
N GLU A 51 -8.27 -0.55 -2.80
CA GLU A 51 -7.89 -1.68 -3.66
C GLU A 51 -6.43 -1.53 -4.12
N LYS A 52 -6.05 -0.32 -4.52
CA LYS A 52 -4.69 0.01 -4.98
C LYS A 52 -4.32 1.43 -4.57
N ILE A 53 -3.16 1.58 -3.92
CA ILE A 53 -2.55 2.90 -3.69
C ILE A 53 -2.01 3.44 -5.01
N VAL A 54 -2.35 4.69 -5.34
CA VAL A 54 -1.93 5.38 -6.58
C VAL A 54 -0.81 6.37 -6.26
N GLU A 55 -1.09 7.37 -5.42
CA GLU A 55 -0.09 8.34 -4.95
C GLU A 55 -0.19 8.52 -3.43
N SER A 56 0.74 7.93 -2.69
CA SER A 56 0.70 7.89 -1.22
C SER A 56 0.72 9.27 -0.54
N SER A 57 1.23 10.29 -1.23
CA SER A 57 1.30 11.67 -0.72
C SER A 57 0.10 12.54 -1.12
N SER A 58 -0.82 12.02 -1.93
CA SER A 58 -1.97 12.77 -2.43
C SER A 58 -2.92 13.18 -1.31
N GLN A 59 -3.27 14.47 -1.31
CA GLN A 59 -4.22 15.08 -0.40
C GLN A 59 -4.99 16.16 -1.17
N LEU A 60 -6.26 16.37 -0.79
CA LEU A 60 -7.12 17.40 -1.35
C LEU A 60 -7.07 18.67 -0.49
N SER A 61 -6.68 19.79 -1.10
CA SER A 61 -6.71 21.10 -0.46
C SER A 61 -8.13 21.69 -0.40
N ARG A 62 -8.32 22.73 0.42
CA ARG A 62 -9.63 23.42 0.50
C ARG A 62 -9.96 24.12 -0.80
N GLU A 63 -8.95 24.68 -1.46
CA GLU A 63 -9.04 25.37 -2.74
C GLU A 63 -9.42 24.40 -3.86
N GLN A 64 -8.79 23.22 -3.90
CA GLN A 64 -9.15 22.18 -4.86
C GLN A 64 -10.57 21.67 -4.63
N LEU A 65 -10.97 21.46 -3.37
CA LEU A 65 -12.35 21.09 -3.05
C LEU A 65 -13.33 22.17 -3.54
N ALA A 66 -13.09 23.45 -3.23
CA ALA A 66 -13.96 24.53 -3.66
C ALA A 66 -14.11 24.61 -5.19
N GLN A 67 -13.02 24.38 -5.94
CA GLN A 67 -13.05 24.31 -7.41
C GLN A 67 -13.83 23.09 -7.92
N LEU A 68 -13.67 21.93 -7.27
CA LEU A 68 -14.41 20.73 -7.64
C LEU A 68 -15.93 20.88 -7.42
N LEU A 69 -16.35 21.60 -6.38
CA LEU A 69 -17.78 21.77 -6.05
C LEU A 69 -18.60 22.47 -7.15
N VAL A 70 -17.96 23.15 -8.09
CA VAL A 70 -18.62 23.82 -9.22
C VAL A 70 -18.49 23.05 -10.55
N VAL A 71 -17.80 21.91 -10.55
CA VAL A 71 -17.70 21.05 -11.74
C VAL A 71 -19.06 20.37 -11.98
N PRO A 72 -19.66 20.52 -13.17
CA PRO A 72 -20.92 19.86 -13.48
C PRO A 72 -20.70 18.35 -13.63
N GLU A 73 -21.70 17.55 -13.25
CA GLU A 73 -21.74 16.14 -13.62
C GLU A 73 -21.55 15.98 -15.13
N ARG A 74 -20.98 14.83 -15.52
CA ARG A 74 -20.63 14.45 -16.89
C ARG A 74 -19.39 15.13 -17.48
N ASP A 75 -18.74 16.03 -16.74
CA ASP A 75 -17.45 16.55 -17.16
C ASP A 75 -16.42 15.42 -17.31
N PRO A 76 -15.51 15.48 -18.30
CA PRO A 76 -14.49 14.46 -18.47
C PRO A 76 -13.65 14.28 -17.20
N LYS A 77 -13.36 13.02 -16.85
CA LYS A 77 -12.48 12.65 -15.72
C LYS A 77 -11.17 13.44 -15.74
N GLU A 78 -10.58 13.60 -16.92
CA GLU A 78 -9.35 14.38 -17.12
C GLU A 78 -9.47 15.84 -16.64
N ASN A 79 -10.63 16.49 -16.82
CA ASN A 79 -10.84 17.85 -16.34
C ASN A 79 -10.93 17.90 -14.82
N VAL A 80 -11.57 16.91 -14.20
CA VAL A 80 -11.54 16.75 -12.73
C VAL A 80 -10.11 16.55 -12.25
N ARG A 81 -9.32 15.68 -12.91
CA ARG A 81 -7.92 15.41 -12.53
C ARG A 81 -7.00 16.62 -12.64
N LYS A 82 -7.29 17.60 -13.49
CA LYS A 82 -6.57 18.89 -13.50
C LYS A 82 -6.77 19.69 -12.22
N ILE A 83 -7.88 19.49 -11.51
CA ILE A 83 -8.19 20.16 -10.24
C ILE A 83 -7.60 19.37 -9.07
N VAL A 84 -7.91 18.07 -9.01
CA VAL A 84 -7.63 17.25 -7.81
C VAL A 84 -6.34 16.44 -7.89
N ALA A 85 -5.67 16.42 -9.04
CA ALA A 85 -4.50 15.60 -9.33
C ALA A 85 -4.74 14.08 -9.14
N GLU A 86 -3.66 13.31 -9.02
CA GLU A 86 -3.75 11.86 -8.74
C GLU A 86 -4.34 11.58 -7.36
N PRO A 87 -5.18 10.54 -7.20
CA PRO A 87 -5.78 10.17 -5.93
C PRO A 87 -4.76 9.49 -5.04
N TYR A 88 -5.11 9.42 -3.76
CA TYR A 88 -4.37 8.59 -2.83
C TYR A 88 -4.50 7.10 -3.22
N CYS A 89 -5.72 6.65 -3.48
CA CYS A 89 -5.97 5.27 -3.88
C CYS A 89 -7.23 5.13 -4.74
N SER A 90 -7.30 4.05 -5.51
CA SER A 90 -8.55 3.55 -6.05
C SER A 90 -9.26 2.67 -5.01
N LEU A 91 -10.58 2.79 -4.98
CA LEU A 91 -11.46 1.92 -4.20
C LEU A 91 -12.06 0.86 -5.10
N PRO A 92 -12.55 -0.27 -4.53
CA PRO A 92 -13.27 -1.27 -5.28
C PRO A 92 -14.38 -0.65 -6.13
N GLN A 93 -14.35 -1.00 -7.41
CA GLN A 93 -15.38 -0.61 -8.38
C GLN A 93 -16.75 -1.11 -7.92
N LEU A 94 -17.80 -0.34 -8.21
CA LEU A 94 -19.18 -0.71 -7.93
C LEU A 94 -19.93 -0.92 -9.24
N GLN A 95 -20.86 -1.86 -9.25
CA GLN A 95 -21.90 -1.94 -10.28
C GLN A 95 -23.20 -1.48 -9.64
N VAL A 96 -23.51 -0.19 -9.75
CA VAL A 96 -24.69 0.40 -9.10
C VAL A 96 -25.97 0.06 -9.89
N ARG A 97 -25.85 -0.18 -11.20
CA ARG A 97 -26.92 -0.60 -12.12
C ARG A 97 -26.37 -1.61 -13.12
N SER A 98 -27.24 -2.44 -13.69
CA SER A 98 -26.86 -3.47 -14.68
C SER A 98 -26.12 -2.84 -15.86
N GLY A 99 -24.81 -3.06 -15.94
CA GLY A 99 -23.98 -2.73 -17.10
C GLY A 99 -23.10 -1.48 -16.97
N VAL A 100 -23.18 -0.70 -15.88
CA VAL A 100 -22.30 0.47 -15.68
C VAL A 100 -21.37 0.22 -14.49
N VAL A 101 -20.07 0.24 -14.78
CA VAL A 101 -19.00 0.13 -13.79
C VAL A 101 -18.67 1.54 -13.31
N SER A 102 -18.78 1.76 -12.00
CA SER A 102 -18.41 3.03 -11.38
C SER A 102 -17.03 2.91 -10.75
N GLU A 103 -16.10 3.71 -11.27
CA GLU A 103 -14.76 3.88 -10.72
C GLU A 103 -14.78 4.83 -9.54
N ARG A 104 -13.93 4.57 -8.55
CA ARG A 104 -13.93 5.30 -7.29
C ARG A 104 -12.54 5.65 -6.84
N GLU A 105 -12.34 6.93 -6.54
CA GLU A 105 -11.04 7.47 -6.18
C GLU A 105 -11.14 8.20 -4.85
N ALA A 106 -10.21 7.92 -3.94
CA ALA A 106 -10.21 8.51 -2.60
C ALA A 106 -9.11 9.56 -2.48
N TYR A 107 -9.48 10.72 -1.91
CA TYR A 107 -8.61 11.84 -1.64
C TYR A 107 -8.76 12.27 -0.17
N PRO A 108 -7.78 11.99 0.70
CA PRO A 108 -7.75 12.49 2.06
C PRO A 108 -7.76 14.02 2.10
N MET A 109 -8.49 14.61 3.04
CA MET A 109 -8.46 16.07 3.20
C MET A 109 -7.13 16.50 3.82
N ALA A 110 -6.49 17.51 3.23
CA ALA A 110 -5.19 17.98 3.71
C ALA A 110 -5.22 18.52 5.16
N TRP A 111 -6.38 19.00 5.62
CA TRP A 111 -6.57 19.53 6.97
C TRP A 111 -7.16 18.53 7.96
N ASP A 112 -7.66 17.39 7.48
CA ASP A 112 -8.23 16.33 8.31
C ASP A 112 -8.17 14.98 7.57
N PRO A 113 -7.04 14.25 7.66
CA PRO A 113 -6.85 12.99 6.94
C PRO A 113 -7.83 11.87 7.34
N SER A 114 -8.58 12.03 8.43
CA SER A 114 -9.66 11.09 8.83
C SER A 114 -10.90 11.22 7.94
N VAL A 115 -11.04 12.35 7.24
CA VAL A 115 -12.09 12.62 6.26
C VAL A 115 -11.52 12.51 4.85
N GLN A 116 -12.28 11.86 3.96
CA GLN A 116 -11.87 11.65 2.58
C GLN A 116 -12.98 12.05 1.62
N LEU A 117 -12.61 12.67 0.51
CA LEU A 117 -13.50 12.80 -0.64
C LEU A 117 -13.39 11.52 -1.46
N VAL A 118 -14.53 10.93 -1.78
CA VAL A 118 -14.60 9.85 -2.75
C VAL A 118 -15.27 10.40 -4.00
N ILE A 119 -14.51 10.48 -5.10
CA ILE A 119 -15.02 10.87 -6.41
C ILE A 119 -15.46 9.62 -7.17
N LEU A 120 -16.61 9.72 -7.84
CA LEU A 120 -17.19 8.67 -8.67
C LEU A 120 -17.02 9.03 -10.14
N TYR A 121 -16.61 8.07 -10.96
CA TYR A 121 -16.59 8.20 -12.42
C TYR A 121 -17.33 7.04 -13.08
N GLU A 122 -18.01 7.32 -14.18
CA GLU A 122 -18.70 6.35 -15.01
C GLU A 122 -18.41 6.67 -16.48
N ASN A 123 -17.93 5.70 -17.26
CA ASN A 123 -17.56 5.91 -18.67
C ASN A 123 -16.58 7.09 -18.89
N ASP A 124 -15.56 7.23 -18.03
CA ASP A 124 -14.61 8.36 -18.03
C ASP A 124 -15.24 9.75 -17.81
N GLU A 125 -16.48 9.80 -17.33
CA GLU A 125 -17.19 11.03 -16.96
C GLU A 125 -17.33 11.13 -15.43
N TYR A 126 -17.26 12.34 -14.90
CA TYR A 126 -17.51 12.64 -13.50
C TYR A 126 -18.98 12.42 -13.14
N ALA A 127 -19.23 11.54 -12.17
CA ALA A 127 -20.58 11.15 -11.73
C ALA A 127 -20.94 11.70 -10.34
N GLY A 128 -20.06 12.49 -9.72
CA GLY A 128 -20.28 13.11 -8.41
C GLY A 128 -19.26 12.72 -7.36
N TYR A 129 -19.54 13.09 -6.11
CA TYR A 129 -18.67 12.81 -4.96
C TYR A 129 -19.47 12.53 -3.69
N ARG A 130 -18.78 11.97 -2.69
CA ARG A 130 -19.27 11.89 -1.31
C ARG A 130 -18.13 12.01 -0.31
N PHE A 131 -18.43 12.50 0.88
CA PHE A 131 -17.51 12.41 2.00
C PHE A 131 -17.57 11.00 2.63
N ARG A 132 -16.41 10.49 3.00
CA ARG A 132 -16.24 9.28 3.82
C ARG A 132 -15.55 9.68 5.12
N PHE A 133 -16.18 9.32 6.23
CA PHE A 133 -15.69 9.49 7.59
C PHE A 133 -15.22 8.13 8.09
N GLN A 134 -14.11 8.09 8.82
CA GLN A 134 -13.62 6.89 9.50
C GLN A 134 -14.14 6.81 10.93
#